data_AF-A0AAX3E5S4-F1
#
_entry.id   AF-A0AAX3E5S4-F1
#
_cell.length_a   1.000
_cell.length_b   1.000
_cell.length_c   1.000
_cell.angle_alpha   90.00
_cell.angle_beta   90.00
_cell.angle_gamma   90.00
#
_symmetry.space_group_name_H-M   'P 1'
#
loop_
_entity.id
_entity.type
_entity.pdbx_description
1 polymer ?
#
loop_
_entity_poly.entity_id
_entity_poly.type
_entity_poly.pdbx_seq_one_letter_code
_entity_poly.pdbx_strand_id
1 'polypeptide(L)'
;MQVKRRGRKSTTARAQGRAEVDGFRASHLDLTERDIMTAEGLARVTIDDSESPLAWLARRKGRDGRALISAEQFVAGERLRADFTRGNLTPRVTSNWGAPTGRSGGGGAGEMTDLVVAARQRVQLALEACGPEFSGILLDVCCFLRGLEDVERERGWPLRSAKVVLQLALDRLARHYGLAPRTAEAKPRLRSWLADDAAFVVP
;
A
#
# COMPACT_ATOMS: atom_id res chain seq x y z
N MET A 1 -50.72 -50.89 16.01
CA MET A 1 -49.29 -50.58 16.22
C MET A 1 -48.86 -49.52 15.21
N GLN A 2 -48.76 -48.26 15.64
CA GLN A 2 -48.33 -47.14 14.80
C GLN A 2 -46.81 -47.01 14.86
N VAL A 3 -46.13 -47.06 13.70
CA VAL A 3 -44.67 -46.85 13.63
C VAL A 3 -44.39 -45.44 13.13
N LYS A 4 -43.85 -44.66 14.07
CA LYS A 4 -43.57 -43.23 14.08
C LYS A 4 -42.54 -42.83 13.00
N ARG A 5 -42.93 -41.92 12.09
CA ARG A 5 -42.03 -41.29 11.11
C ARG A 5 -40.90 -40.54 11.84
N ARG A 6 -39.66 -41.02 11.68
CA ARG A 6 -38.44 -40.35 12.18
C ARG A 6 -38.11 -39.15 11.29
N GLY A 7 -38.30 -37.95 11.82
CA GLY A 7 -37.88 -36.69 11.19
C GLY A 7 -36.36 -36.66 11.00
N ARG A 8 -35.94 -36.46 9.74
CA ARG A 8 -34.56 -36.22 9.33
C ARG A 8 -34.16 -34.82 9.80
N LYS A 9 -33.42 -34.74 10.91
CA LYS A 9 -32.84 -33.49 11.41
C LYS A 9 -31.83 -32.99 10.37
N SER A 10 -32.10 -31.83 9.77
CA SER A 10 -31.15 -31.13 8.92
C SER A 10 -29.97 -30.68 9.79
N THR A 11 -28.84 -31.35 9.62
CA THR A 11 -27.56 -30.90 10.16
C THR A 11 -27.16 -29.64 9.42
N THR A 12 -27.41 -28.48 10.03
CA THR A 12 -26.84 -27.20 9.60
C THR A 12 -25.32 -27.34 9.60
N ALA A 13 -24.74 -27.26 8.41
CA ALA A 13 -23.31 -27.23 8.22
C ALA A 13 -22.72 -26.09 9.05
N ARG A 14 -21.80 -26.47 9.93
CA ARG A 14 -21.07 -25.60 10.85
C ARG A 14 -20.31 -24.57 10.02
N ALA A 15 -20.69 -23.29 10.12
CA ALA A 15 -19.98 -22.18 9.49
C ALA A 15 -18.51 -22.21 9.93
N GLN A 16 -17.62 -22.50 8.99
CA GLN A 16 -16.18 -22.53 9.22
C GLN A 16 -15.65 -21.09 9.34
N GLY A 17 -14.99 -20.81 10.46
CA GLY A 17 -13.89 -19.84 10.51
C GLY A 17 -14.24 -18.35 10.56
N ARG A 18 -15.05 -17.91 11.53
CA ARG A 18 -14.89 -16.53 12.02
C ARG A 18 -13.57 -16.47 12.80
N ALA A 19 -12.55 -15.79 12.28
CA ALA A 19 -11.48 -15.31 13.13
C ALA A 19 -12.10 -14.22 14.03
N GLU A 20 -12.60 -14.64 15.18
CA GLU A 20 -13.18 -13.72 16.16
C GLU A 20 -12.04 -12.86 16.72
N VAL A 21 -11.96 -11.62 16.25
CA VAL A 21 -11.01 -10.65 16.79
C VAL A 21 -11.48 -10.32 18.20
N ASP A 22 -10.70 -10.73 19.22
CA ASP A 22 -11.02 -10.47 20.63
C ASP A 22 -11.29 -8.97 20.87
N GLY A 23 -12.22 -8.66 21.76
CA GLY A 23 -12.73 -7.30 22.01
C GLY A 23 -11.62 -6.31 22.41
N PHE A 24 -10.58 -6.78 23.10
CA PHE A 24 -9.41 -5.96 23.43
C PHE A 24 -8.55 -5.62 22.19
N ARG A 25 -8.48 -6.52 21.21
CA ARG A 25 -7.75 -6.26 19.96
C ARG A 25 -8.61 -5.43 19.02
N ALA A 26 -9.91 -5.70 18.95
CA ALA A 26 -10.86 -4.96 18.13
C ALA A 26 -10.94 -3.47 18.49
N SER A 27 -10.71 -3.10 19.75
CA SER A 27 -10.66 -1.68 20.17
C SER A 27 -9.41 -0.92 19.70
N HIS A 28 -8.38 -1.63 19.24
CA HIS A 28 -7.12 -1.04 18.76
C HIS A 28 -6.95 -1.16 17.24
N LEU A 29 -7.93 -1.70 16.52
CA LEU A 29 -7.88 -1.98 15.08
C LEU A 29 -9.01 -1.23 14.37
N ASP A 30 -8.79 -0.79 13.13
CA ASP A 30 -9.81 -0.17 12.29
C ASP A 30 -10.49 -1.25 11.42
N LEU A 31 -11.24 -2.15 12.07
CA LEU A 31 -11.81 -3.33 11.45
C LEU A 31 -13.00 -3.01 10.52
N THR A 32 -12.91 -3.47 9.27
CA THR A 32 -14.00 -3.40 8.28
C THR A 32 -14.31 -4.76 7.65
N GLU A 33 -15.58 -5.08 7.42
CA GLU A 33 -15.98 -6.32 6.71
C GLU A 33 -15.88 -6.14 5.19
N ARG A 34 -15.34 -7.16 4.51
CA ARG A 34 -14.97 -7.13 3.08
C ARG A 34 -15.28 -8.45 2.39
N ASP A 35 -15.91 -8.39 1.23
CA ASP A 35 -16.03 -9.56 0.35
C ASP A 35 -14.79 -9.64 -0.56
N ILE A 36 -13.99 -10.69 -0.41
CA ILE A 36 -12.81 -10.98 -1.23
C ILE A 36 -13.03 -12.25 -2.06
N MET A 37 -12.51 -12.27 -3.29
CA MET A 37 -12.54 -13.48 -4.11
C MET A 37 -11.42 -14.43 -3.67
N THR A 38 -11.78 -15.61 -3.17
CA THR A 38 -10.86 -16.70 -2.84
C THR A 38 -10.97 -17.80 -3.90
N ALA A 39 -10.10 -18.82 -3.82
CA ALA A 39 -10.19 -20.00 -4.69
C ALA A 39 -11.54 -20.74 -4.56
N GLU A 40 -12.29 -20.50 -3.48
CA GLU A 40 -13.55 -21.15 -3.13
C GLU A 40 -14.78 -20.26 -3.41
N GLY A 41 -14.57 -19.02 -3.89
CA GLY A 41 -15.62 -18.04 -4.21
C GLY A 41 -15.50 -16.73 -3.44
N LEU A 42 -16.58 -15.95 -3.38
CA LEU A 42 -16.61 -14.71 -2.60
C LEU A 42 -16.71 -15.05 -1.09
N ALA A 43 -15.69 -14.66 -0.33
CA ALA A 43 -15.63 -14.83 1.12
C ALA A 43 -15.69 -13.47 1.83
N ARG A 44 -16.52 -13.35 2.85
CA ARG A 44 -16.56 -12.16 3.72
C ARG A 44 -15.50 -12.28 4.81
N VAL A 45 -14.59 -11.32 4.85
CA VAL A 45 -13.41 -11.28 5.72
C VAL A 45 -13.34 -9.92 6.41
N THR A 46 -12.98 -9.91 7.69
CA THR A 46 -12.68 -8.68 8.43
C THR A 46 -11.24 -8.28 8.16
N ILE A 47 -11.02 -7.05 7.68
CA ILE A 47 -9.69 -6.49 7.40
C ILE A 47 -9.50 -5.26 8.27
N ASP A 48 -8.30 -5.05 8.80
CA ASP A 48 -7.94 -3.81 9.46
C ASP A 48 -7.46 -2.79 8.41
N ASP A 49 -8.20 -1.70 8.26
CA ASP A 49 -7.88 -0.64 7.30
C ASP A 49 -6.56 0.09 7.65
N SER A 50 -6.10 -0.02 8.90
CA SER A 50 -4.79 0.46 9.33
C SER A 50 -3.63 -0.32 8.72
N GLU A 51 -3.86 -1.57 8.26
CA GLU A 51 -2.83 -2.43 7.64
C GLU A 51 -2.33 -1.90 6.28
N SER A 52 -3.06 -0.99 5.62
CA SER A 52 -2.57 -0.29 4.43
C SER A 52 -3.24 1.08 4.24
N PRO A 53 -2.57 2.17 4.64
CA PRO A 53 -3.02 3.54 4.33
C PRO A 53 -3.28 3.76 2.84
N LEU A 54 -2.51 3.10 1.97
CA LEU A 54 -2.70 3.16 0.51
C LEU A 54 -4.01 2.49 0.07
N ALA A 55 -4.37 1.35 0.66
CA ALA A 55 -5.64 0.69 0.35
C ALA A 55 -6.83 1.56 0.75
N TRP A 56 -6.76 2.23 1.90
CA TRP A 56 -7.78 3.21 2.29
C TRP A 56 -7.89 4.37 1.29
N LEU A 57 -6.75 4.95 0.88
CA LEU A 57 -6.70 6.06 -0.09
C LEU A 57 -7.22 5.65 -1.48
N ALA A 58 -6.89 4.45 -1.95
CA ALA A 58 -7.31 3.96 -3.27
C ALA A 58 -8.83 3.74 -3.35
N ARG A 59 -9.47 3.44 -2.22
CA ARG A 59 -10.90 3.13 -2.14
C ARG A 59 -11.74 4.38 -1.87
N ARG A 60 -11.25 5.27 -1.01
CA ARG A 60 -11.99 6.47 -0.62
C ARG A 60 -12.17 7.40 -1.82
N LYS A 61 -13.39 7.91 -1.99
CA LYS A 61 -13.69 8.92 -3.01
C LYS A 61 -13.48 10.31 -2.45
N GLY A 62 -12.85 11.17 -3.24
CA GLY A 62 -12.71 12.59 -2.96
C GLY A 62 -13.98 13.36 -3.27
N ARG A 63 -13.91 14.68 -3.13
CA ARG A 63 -15.00 15.60 -3.47
C ARG A 63 -15.50 15.41 -4.91
N ASP A 64 -14.59 15.08 -5.80
CA ASP A 64 -14.85 14.93 -7.24
C ASP A 64 -15.33 13.51 -7.61
N GLY A 65 -15.63 12.65 -6.63
CA GLY A 65 -16.08 11.27 -6.85
C GLY A 65 -15.00 10.30 -7.32
N ARG A 66 -13.76 10.77 -7.54
CA ARG A 66 -12.59 9.95 -7.92
C ARG A 66 -11.86 9.42 -6.69
N ALA A 67 -11.14 8.32 -6.85
CA ALA A 67 -10.29 7.77 -5.79
C ALA A 67 -9.24 8.81 -5.32
N LEU A 68 -8.81 8.76 -4.05
CA LEU A 68 -7.83 9.71 -3.54
C LEU A 68 -6.43 9.48 -4.11
N ILE A 69 -6.12 8.26 -4.57
CA ILE A 69 -4.93 7.94 -5.36
C ILE A 69 -5.32 7.11 -6.59
N SER A 70 -4.52 7.17 -7.65
CA SER A 70 -4.77 6.37 -8.86
C SER A 70 -4.39 4.90 -8.66
N ALA A 71 -4.81 4.03 -9.59
CA ALA A 71 -4.45 2.61 -9.55
C ALA A 71 -2.93 2.43 -9.72
N GLU A 72 -2.30 3.22 -10.58
CA GLU A 72 -0.86 3.20 -10.83
C GLU A 72 -0.08 3.65 -9.58
N GLN A 73 -0.56 4.70 -8.91
CA GLN A 73 -0.01 5.17 -7.64
C GLN A 73 -0.11 4.09 -6.54
N PHE A 74 -1.27 3.43 -6.44
CA PHE A 74 -1.47 2.33 -5.49
C PHE A 74 -0.50 1.16 -5.75
N VAL A 75 -0.42 0.69 -7.00
CA VAL A 75 0.48 -0.41 -7.39
C VAL A 75 1.95 -0.02 -7.17
N ALA A 76 2.33 1.23 -7.46
CA ALA A 76 3.68 1.74 -7.23
C ALA A 76 4.07 1.69 -5.74
N GLY A 77 3.19 2.18 -4.86
CA GLY A 77 3.41 2.17 -3.41
C GLY A 77 3.47 0.74 -2.85
N GLU A 78 2.56 -0.14 -3.25
CA GLU A 78 2.55 -1.55 -2.83
C GLU A 78 3.79 -2.30 -3.34
N ARG A 79 4.27 -1.99 -4.56
CA ARG A 79 5.51 -2.57 -5.09
C ARG A 79 6.72 -2.14 -4.26
N LEU A 80 6.82 -0.85 -3.91
CA LEU A 80 7.86 -0.34 -3.02
C LEU A 80 7.84 -1.06 -1.66
N ARG A 81 6.66 -1.19 -1.05
CA ARG A 81 6.47 -1.93 0.20
C ARG A 81 6.94 -3.38 0.09
N ALA A 82 6.56 -4.06 -0.99
CA ALA A 82 6.93 -5.45 -1.21
C ALA A 82 8.46 -5.62 -1.41
N ASP A 83 9.13 -4.70 -2.11
CA ASP A 83 10.59 -4.71 -2.23
C ASP A 83 11.28 -4.38 -0.89
N PHE A 84 10.72 -3.45 -0.11
CA PHE A 84 11.22 -3.11 1.23
C PHE A 84 11.17 -4.30 2.20
N THR A 85 10.05 -5.02 2.22
CA THR A 85 9.88 -6.24 3.01
C THR A 85 10.82 -7.35 2.53
N ARG A 86 10.91 -7.60 1.21
CA ARG A 86 11.84 -8.59 0.62
C ARG A 86 13.30 -8.24 0.89
N GLY A 87 13.63 -6.96 1.00
CA GLY A 87 14.96 -6.47 1.36
C GLY A 87 15.30 -6.62 2.85
N ASN A 88 14.39 -7.13 3.69
CA ASN A 88 14.55 -7.16 5.15
C ASN A 88 14.95 -5.77 5.71
N LEU A 89 14.34 -4.71 5.20
CA LEU A 89 14.62 -3.32 5.61
C LEU A 89 13.75 -2.85 6.79
N THR A 90 12.77 -3.65 7.21
CA THR A 90 11.96 -3.37 8.40
C THR A 90 12.84 -3.47 9.67
N PRO A 91 12.80 -2.46 10.56
CA PRO A 91 13.48 -2.53 11.86
C PRO A 91 13.06 -3.78 12.63
N ARG A 92 14.03 -4.60 13.06
CA ARG A 92 13.76 -5.80 13.85
C ARG A 92 13.70 -5.40 15.33
N VAL A 93 12.50 -5.34 15.90
CA VAL A 93 12.29 -4.98 17.32
C VAL A 93 12.31 -6.21 18.25
N THR A 94 12.24 -7.43 17.70
CA THR A 94 12.28 -8.67 18.48
C THR A 94 13.53 -9.50 18.20
N SER A 95 14.12 -10.06 19.26
CA SER A 95 15.20 -11.04 19.16
C SER A 95 14.70 -12.30 18.46
N ASN A 96 15.40 -12.73 17.40
CA ASN A 96 15.09 -13.96 16.69
C ASN A 96 15.70 -15.16 17.45
N TRP A 97 14.90 -15.78 18.33
CA TRP A 97 15.29 -16.99 19.06
C TRP A 97 15.21 -18.27 18.21
N GLY A 98 14.77 -18.17 16.95
CA GLY A 98 14.64 -19.28 16.00
C GLY A 98 15.64 -19.23 14.85
N ALA A 99 16.78 -18.53 15.00
CA ALA A 99 17.84 -18.62 13.99
C ALA A 99 18.35 -20.07 13.94
N PRO A 100 18.19 -20.80 12.82
CA PRO A 100 18.71 -22.15 12.73
C PRO A 100 20.24 -22.07 12.76
N THR A 101 20.84 -22.59 13.83
CA THR A 101 22.28 -22.87 13.94
C THR A 101 22.60 -24.11 13.11
N GLY A 102 22.36 -24.05 11.81
CA GLY A 102 22.50 -25.21 10.93
C GLY A 102 22.94 -24.80 9.54
N ARG A 103 24.20 -25.09 9.22
CA ARG A 103 24.77 -24.98 7.87
C ARG A 103 24.07 -26.04 6.99
N SER A 104 22.91 -25.70 6.44
CA SER A 104 22.25 -26.56 5.44
C SER A 104 22.93 -26.31 4.09
N GLY A 105 23.63 -27.32 3.59
CA GLY A 105 24.34 -27.28 2.32
C GLY A 105 23.41 -27.27 1.12
N GLY A 106 23.88 -26.66 0.04
CA GLY A 106 23.35 -26.82 -1.32
C GLY A 106 22.40 -25.72 -1.79
N GLY A 107 22.93 -24.73 -2.52
CA GLY A 107 22.19 -23.86 -3.45
C GLY A 107 21.37 -22.70 -2.87
N GLY A 108 20.65 -22.87 -1.75
CA GLY A 108 19.60 -21.92 -1.37
C GLY A 108 20.04 -20.63 -0.65
N ALA A 109 21.17 -20.64 0.05
CA ALA A 109 21.60 -19.48 0.85
C ALA A 109 22.10 -18.31 -0.01
N GLY A 110 22.83 -18.61 -1.09
CA GLY A 110 23.37 -17.60 -2.03
C GLY A 110 22.27 -16.93 -2.86
N GLU A 111 21.36 -17.73 -3.43
CA GLU A 111 20.22 -17.22 -4.19
C GLU A 111 19.27 -16.38 -3.32
N MET A 112 19.03 -16.81 -2.07
CA MET A 112 18.26 -16.02 -1.11
C MET A 112 18.95 -14.68 -0.80
N THR A 113 20.28 -14.67 -0.62
CA THR A 113 21.01 -13.41 -0.42
C THR A 113 20.94 -12.50 -1.65
N ASP A 114 21.03 -13.06 -2.86
CA ASP A 114 20.95 -12.29 -4.11
C ASP A 114 19.58 -11.65 -4.29
N LEU A 115 18.50 -12.37 -3.98
CA LEU A 115 17.14 -11.82 -4.01
C LEU A 115 16.94 -10.67 -3.02
N VAL A 116 17.51 -10.77 -1.81
CA VAL A 116 17.47 -9.71 -0.80
C VAL A 116 18.29 -8.50 -1.26
N VAL A 117 19.50 -8.72 -1.79
CA VAL A 117 20.36 -7.65 -2.32
C VAL A 117 19.66 -6.93 -3.48
N ALA A 118 19.10 -7.67 -4.43
CA ALA A 118 18.35 -7.11 -5.54
C ALA A 118 17.12 -6.31 -5.08
N ALA A 119 16.41 -6.77 -4.05
CA ALA A 119 15.29 -6.02 -3.47
C ALA A 119 15.75 -4.70 -2.84
N ARG A 120 16.85 -4.71 -2.07
CA ARG A 120 17.44 -3.48 -1.51
C ARG A 120 17.87 -2.49 -2.59
N GLN A 121 18.51 -2.97 -3.65
CA GLN A 121 18.89 -2.14 -4.79
C GLN A 121 17.67 -1.51 -5.47
N ARG A 122 16.58 -2.26 -5.68
CA ARG A 122 15.34 -1.71 -6.23
C ARG A 122 14.72 -0.62 -5.36
N VAL A 123 14.71 -0.81 -4.03
CA VAL A 123 14.25 0.23 -3.10
C VAL A 123 15.13 1.48 -3.21
N GLN A 124 16.45 1.31 -3.18
CA GLN A 124 17.38 2.43 -3.27
C GLN A 124 17.19 3.22 -4.58
N LEU A 125 17.15 2.53 -5.73
CA LEU A 125 16.94 3.17 -7.03
C LEU A 125 15.59 3.88 -7.12
N ALA A 126 14.53 3.33 -6.52
CA ALA A 126 13.23 3.97 -6.48
C ALA A 126 13.24 5.25 -5.63
N LEU A 127 13.89 5.23 -4.47
CA LEU A 127 14.03 6.40 -3.60
C LEU A 127 14.94 7.47 -4.22
N GLU A 128 16.04 7.09 -4.87
CA GLU A 128 16.90 8.00 -5.63
C GLU A 128 16.14 8.66 -6.79
N ALA A 129 15.36 7.88 -7.53
CA ALA A 129 14.54 8.40 -8.62
C ALA A 129 13.47 9.37 -8.13
N CYS A 130 12.90 9.15 -6.93
CA CYS A 130 11.95 10.05 -6.28
C CYS A 130 12.62 11.31 -5.69
N GLY A 131 13.86 11.21 -5.25
CA GLY A 131 14.61 12.29 -4.62
C GLY A 131 14.33 12.46 -3.12
N PRO A 132 15.23 13.15 -2.40
CA PRO A 132 15.21 13.24 -0.92
C PRO A 132 13.92 13.85 -0.36
N GLU A 133 13.29 14.77 -1.11
CA GLU A 133 12.04 15.43 -0.74
C GLU A 133 10.86 14.45 -0.56
N PHE A 134 10.85 13.35 -1.32
CA PHE A 134 9.74 12.40 -1.36
C PHE A 134 10.06 11.05 -0.72
N SER A 135 11.34 10.69 -0.61
CA SER A 135 11.75 9.41 -0.01
C SER A 135 11.21 9.20 1.39
N GLY A 136 11.23 10.25 2.23
CA GLY A 136 10.75 10.16 3.61
C GLY A 136 9.27 9.81 3.70
N ILE A 137 8.40 10.54 2.98
CA ILE A 137 6.95 10.30 3.03
C ILE A 137 6.57 8.94 2.40
N LEU A 138 7.29 8.51 1.36
CA LEU A 138 7.07 7.19 0.77
C LEU A 138 7.41 6.07 1.76
N LEU A 139 8.50 6.19 2.51
CA LEU A 139 8.86 5.22 3.54
C LEU A 139 7.84 5.24 4.70
N ASP A 140 7.48 6.42 5.22
CA ASP A 140 6.51 6.56 6.30
C ASP A 140 5.17 5.89 5.98
N VAL A 141 4.60 6.20 4.82
CA VAL A 141 3.24 5.76 4.48
C VAL A 141 3.24 4.37 3.84
N CYS A 142 4.15 4.10 2.90
CA CYS A 142 4.12 2.83 2.17
C CYS A 142 4.80 1.70 2.95
N CYS A 143 5.84 1.98 3.74
CA CYS A 143 6.65 0.93 4.39
C CYS A 143 6.37 0.83 5.90
N PHE A 144 6.24 1.97 6.58
CA PHE A 144 5.95 2.03 8.01
C PHE A 144 4.47 2.15 8.34
N LEU A 145 3.60 2.22 7.31
CA LEU A 145 2.14 2.24 7.42
C LEU A 145 1.61 3.37 8.32
N ARG A 146 2.33 4.50 8.39
CA ARG A 146 1.94 5.64 9.20
C ARG A 146 0.75 6.36 8.59
N GLY A 147 -0.19 6.78 9.45
CA GLY A 147 -1.32 7.60 9.04
C GLY A 147 -0.86 8.98 8.54
N LEU A 148 -1.59 9.57 7.60
CA LEU A 148 -1.23 10.89 7.05
C LEU A 148 -1.20 11.98 8.13
N GLU A 149 -2.08 11.91 9.11
CA GLU A 149 -2.15 12.87 10.22
C GLU A 149 -0.91 12.81 11.12
N ASP A 150 -0.36 11.62 11.34
CA ASP A 150 0.88 11.43 12.10
C ASP A 150 2.09 11.98 11.34
N VAL A 151 2.11 11.76 10.02
CA VAL A 151 3.14 12.32 9.13
C VAL A 151 3.09 13.84 9.14
N GLU A 152 1.90 14.46 9.09
CA GLU A 152 1.74 15.91 9.18
C GLU A 152 2.26 16.46 10.51
N ARG A 153 1.88 15.83 11.61
CA ARG A 153 2.28 16.24 12.97
C ARG A 153 3.79 16.18 13.17
N GLU A 154 4.43 15.08 12.77
CA GLU A 154 5.87 14.91 12.98
C GLU A 154 6.72 15.78 12.05
N ARG A 155 6.23 16.08 10.84
CA ARG A 155 6.94 16.93 9.88
C ARG A 155 6.63 18.42 10.04
N GLY A 156 5.73 18.80 10.96
CA GLY A 156 5.28 20.18 11.16
C GLY A 156 4.55 20.74 9.93
N TRP A 157 3.91 19.87 9.13
CA TRP A 157 3.22 20.29 7.93
C TRP A 157 1.83 20.85 8.23
N PRO A 158 1.31 21.78 7.39
CA PRO A 158 -0.07 22.24 7.50
C PRO A 158 -1.07 21.08 7.41
N LEU A 159 -2.20 21.20 8.11
CA LEU A 159 -3.27 20.21 8.07
C LEU A 159 -3.73 19.92 6.63
N ARG A 160 -3.93 18.64 6.33
CA ARG A 160 -4.42 18.11 5.03
C ARG A 160 -3.46 18.31 3.85
N SER A 161 -2.18 18.54 4.10
CA SER A 161 -1.14 18.68 3.08
C SER A 161 -0.49 17.35 2.69
N ALA A 162 -0.39 16.39 3.61
CA ALA A 162 0.36 15.16 3.39
C ALA A 162 -0.20 14.34 2.23
N LYS A 163 -1.53 14.36 2.02
CA LYS A 163 -2.15 13.70 0.88
C LYS A 163 -1.57 14.22 -0.45
N VAL A 164 -1.50 15.54 -0.63
CA VAL A 164 -1.05 16.13 -1.90
C VAL A 164 0.42 15.80 -2.14
N VAL A 165 1.24 15.91 -1.10
CA VAL A 165 2.67 15.56 -1.18
C VAL A 165 2.85 14.07 -1.50
N LEU A 166 2.05 13.19 -0.87
CA LEU A 166 2.08 11.75 -1.14
C LEU A 166 1.67 11.44 -2.59
N GLN A 167 0.64 12.11 -3.13
CA GLN A 167 0.25 11.93 -4.53
C GLN A 167 1.39 12.29 -5.48
N LEU A 168 2.07 13.43 -5.25
CA LEU A 168 3.23 13.84 -6.07
C LEU A 168 4.38 12.83 -5.96
N ALA A 169 4.64 12.32 -4.77
CA ALA A 169 5.64 11.29 -4.53
C ALA A 169 5.30 9.97 -5.26
N LEU A 170 4.05 9.51 -5.17
CA LEU A 170 3.57 8.30 -5.84
C LEU A 170 3.54 8.45 -7.37
N ASP A 171 3.25 9.63 -7.91
CA ASP A 171 3.37 9.91 -9.35
C ASP A 171 4.81 9.71 -9.84
N ARG A 172 5.77 10.21 -9.07
CA ARG A 172 7.20 10.07 -9.40
C ARG A 172 7.64 8.61 -9.29
N LEU A 173 7.17 7.91 -8.27
CA LEU A 173 7.41 6.48 -8.08
C LEU A 173 6.78 5.63 -9.20
N ALA A 174 5.54 5.94 -9.60
CA ALA A 174 4.85 5.27 -10.70
C ALA A 174 5.59 5.47 -12.03
N ARG A 175 6.15 6.66 -12.27
CA ARG A 175 7.03 6.91 -13.42
C ARG A 175 8.30 6.05 -13.37
N HIS A 176 8.95 5.96 -12.20
CA HIS A 176 10.14 5.11 -12.04
C HIS A 176 9.84 3.63 -12.36
N TYR A 177 8.69 3.11 -11.92
CA TYR A 177 8.29 1.74 -12.21
C TYR A 177 7.69 1.53 -13.61
N GLY A 178 7.59 2.57 -14.44
CA GLY A 178 6.95 2.48 -15.76
C GLY A 178 5.44 2.20 -15.70
N LEU A 179 4.79 2.50 -14.58
CA LEU A 179 3.35 2.32 -14.37
C LEU A 179 2.55 3.54 -14.79
N ALA A 180 3.16 4.73 -14.71
CA ALA A 180 2.50 5.95 -15.15
C ALA A 180 2.16 5.82 -16.65
N PRO A 181 0.93 6.17 -17.07
CA PRO A 181 0.62 6.22 -18.49
C PRO A 181 1.66 7.09 -19.15
N ARG A 182 2.22 6.61 -20.26
CA ARG A 182 3.10 7.40 -21.11
C ARG A 182 2.24 8.54 -21.65
N THR A 183 2.13 9.63 -20.89
CA THR A 183 1.54 10.86 -21.38
C THR A 183 2.35 11.20 -22.61
N ALA A 184 1.73 11.01 -23.78
CA ALA A 184 2.33 11.35 -25.06
C ALA A 184 3.04 12.68 -24.86
N GLU A 185 4.32 12.73 -25.18
CA GLU A 185 5.32 13.77 -24.85
C GLU A 185 4.81 15.18 -25.19
N ALA A 186 3.83 15.66 -24.44
CA ALA A 186 3.24 16.96 -24.59
C ALA A 186 4.25 17.87 -23.91
N LYS A 187 5.20 18.37 -24.70
CA LYS A 187 6.15 19.39 -24.25
C LYS A 187 5.35 20.45 -23.48
N PRO A 188 5.78 20.79 -22.25
CA PRO A 188 5.06 21.78 -21.45
C PRO A 188 4.99 23.06 -22.27
N ARG A 189 3.78 23.45 -22.68
CA ARG A 189 3.56 24.71 -23.38
C ARG A 189 3.63 25.80 -22.33
N LEU A 190 4.58 26.73 -22.48
CA LEU A 190 4.58 27.96 -21.70
C LEU A 190 3.21 28.61 -21.86
N ARG A 191 2.48 28.72 -20.75
CA ARG A 191 1.25 29.51 -20.69
C ARG A 191 1.65 30.92 -20.35
N SER A 192 1.38 31.86 -21.24
CA SER A 192 1.49 33.28 -20.94
C SER A 192 0.26 33.73 -20.16
N TRP A 193 0.45 34.65 -19.22
CA TRP A 193 -0.65 35.39 -18.57
C TRP A 193 -1.19 36.51 -19.47
N LEU A 194 -0.53 36.75 -20.61
CA LEU A 194 -1.01 37.64 -21.66
C LEU A 194 -2.32 37.09 -22.23
N ALA A 195 -3.29 37.98 -22.44
CA ALA A 195 -4.44 37.68 -23.27
C ALA A 195 -3.98 37.29 -24.67
N ASP A 196 -4.77 36.48 -25.38
CA ASP A 196 -4.38 35.94 -26.70
C ASP A 196 -4.07 37.04 -27.74
N ASP A 197 -4.55 38.28 -27.51
CA ASP A 197 -4.37 39.47 -28.33
C ASP A 197 -3.29 40.45 -27.82
N ALA A 198 -2.68 40.20 -26.66
CA ALA A 198 -1.72 41.12 -26.07
C ALA A 198 -0.33 40.96 -26.71
N ALA A 199 0.07 41.96 -27.50
CA ALA A 199 1.42 42.06 -28.07
C ALA A 199 2.38 42.75 -27.08
N PHE A 200 3.50 42.08 -26.76
CA PHE A 200 4.56 42.67 -25.95
C PHE A 200 5.41 43.59 -26.82
N VAL A 201 5.28 44.92 -26.64
CA VAL A 201 6.10 45.92 -27.33
C VAL A 201 7.14 46.44 -26.34
N VAL A 202 8.42 46.18 -26.61
CA VAL A 202 9.54 46.77 -25.87
C VAL A 202 9.92 48.09 -26.56
N PRO A 203 10.00 49.22 -25.83
CA PRO A 203 10.36 50.53 -26.39
C PRO A 203 11.82 50.63 -26.84
#